data_AF-A0A960ECX1-F1
#
_entry.id   AF-A0A960ECX1-F1
#
_cell.length_a   1.000
_cell.length_b   1.000
_cell.length_c   1.000
_cell.angle_alpha   90.00
_cell.angle_beta   90.00
_cell.angle_gamma   90.00
#
_symmetry.space_group_name_H-M   'P 1'
#
loop_
_entity.id
_entity.type
_entity.pdbx_description
1 polymer ?
#
loop_
_entity_poly.entity_id
_entity_poly.type
_entity_poly.pdbx_seq_one_letter_code
_entity_poly.pdbx_strand_id
1 'polypeptide(L)'
;FDHLSMDLPDEDALLALRERLHTAGSEVTDVVDHGLMRSIYFTDPNGIAMEASWWADDPTADEPDFVDRRFFQDDDPVPAVVELREGGLRSLPRTHLVDDPQPV
;
A
#
# COMPACT_ATOMS: atom_id res chain seq x y z
N PHE A 1 10.23 15.37 9.33
CA PHE A 1 8.87 14.79 9.25
C PHE A 1 8.57 14.67 7.77
N ASP A 2 7.98 13.57 7.33
CA ASP A 2 7.88 13.18 5.91
C ASP A 2 6.75 13.93 5.20
N HIS A 3 5.50 13.53 5.43
CA HIS A 3 4.25 14.19 4.99
C HIS A 3 3.05 13.39 5.54
N LEU A 4 1.83 13.92 5.39
CA LEU A 4 0.58 13.16 5.59
C LEU A 4 -0.01 12.82 4.22
N SER A 5 -0.27 11.53 3.98
CA SER A 5 -0.88 11.05 2.74
C SER A 5 -2.38 10.81 2.90
N MET A 6 -3.17 11.31 1.95
CA MET A 6 -4.62 11.09 1.87
C MET A 6 -4.94 10.15 0.72
N ASP A 7 -5.65 9.06 1.04
CA ASP A 7 -6.14 8.09 0.05
C ASP A 7 -7.33 8.66 -0.74
N LEU A 8 -7.27 8.50 -2.06
CA LEU A 8 -8.29 8.90 -3.03
C LEU A 8 -8.83 7.65 -3.74
N PRO A 9 -10.11 7.68 -4.17
CA PRO A 9 -10.76 6.49 -4.71
C PRO A 9 -10.21 6.03 -6.07
N ASP A 10 -9.70 6.95 -6.90
CA ASP A 10 -9.26 6.66 -8.26
C ASP A 10 -8.36 7.77 -8.86
N GLU A 11 -7.85 7.53 -10.06
CA GLU A 11 -7.02 8.47 -10.82
C GLU A 11 -7.75 9.77 -11.16
N ASP A 12 -9.04 9.70 -11.49
CA ASP A 12 -9.83 10.87 -11.85
C ASP A 12 -9.95 11.83 -10.65
N ALA A 13 -10.14 11.30 -9.43
CA ALA A 13 -10.14 12.08 -8.19
C ALA A 13 -8.78 12.73 -7.92
N LEU A 14 -7.67 12.02 -8.19
CA LEU A 14 -6.32 12.58 -8.06
C LEU A 14 -6.11 13.76 -9.02
N LEU A 15 -6.45 13.57 -10.30
CA LEU A 15 -6.32 14.61 -11.33
C LEU A 15 -7.22 15.82 -11.03
N ALA A 16 -8.46 15.57 -10.58
CA ALA A 16 -9.38 16.63 -10.18
C ALA A 16 -8.88 17.42 -8.96
N LEU A 17 -8.29 16.76 -7.97
CA LEU A 17 -7.69 17.45 -6.81
C LEU A 17 -6.48 18.28 -7.23
N ARG A 18 -5.58 17.72 -8.06
CA ARG A 18 -4.43 18.44 -8.60
C ARG A 18 -4.84 19.72 -9.31
N GLU A 19 -5.84 19.65 -10.19
CA GLU A 19 -6.33 20.82 -10.93
C GLU A 19 -6.96 21.86 -10.00
N ARG A 20 -7.70 21.43 -8.96
CA ARG A 20 -8.26 22.33 -7.95
C ARG A 20 -7.17 23.08 -7.17
N LEU A 21 -6.10 22.38 -6.78
CA LEU A 21 -4.95 22.97 -6.09
C LEU A 21 -4.23 23.99 -6.99
N HIS A 22 -3.97 23.61 -8.24
CA HIS A 22 -3.33 24.49 -9.22
C HIS A 22 -4.17 25.74 -9.49
N THR A 23 -5.48 25.59 -9.70
CA THR A 23 -6.41 26.72 -9.89
C THR A 23 -6.49 27.65 -8.67
N ALA A 24 -6.31 27.10 -7.46
CA ALA A 24 -6.26 27.88 -6.22
C ALA A 24 -4.91 28.60 -6.00
N GLY A 25 -3.94 28.42 -6.89
CA GLY A 25 -2.60 29.01 -6.78
C GLY A 25 -1.68 28.28 -5.80
N SER A 26 -2.03 27.06 -5.38
CA SER A 26 -1.14 26.21 -4.59
C SER A 26 -0.09 25.59 -5.49
N GLU A 27 1.16 25.56 -5.02
CA GLU A 27 2.20 24.73 -5.65
C GLU A 27 1.85 23.26 -5.42
N VAL A 28 1.77 22.51 -6.51
CA VAL A 28 1.49 21.07 -6.52
C VAL A 28 2.36 20.41 -7.59
N THR A 29 2.87 19.22 -7.30
CA THR A 29 3.71 18.48 -8.25
C THR A 29 2.90 17.94 -9.43
N ASP A 30 3.61 17.48 -10.46
CA ASP A 30 3.04 16.50 -11.39
C ASP A 30 2.73 15.18 -10.66
N VAL A 31 1.96 14.31 -11.33
CA VAL A 31 1.70 12.97 -10.81
C VAL A 31 3.01 12.18 -10.78
N VAL A 32 3.34 11.65 -9.62
CA VAL A 32 4.48 10.76 -9.39
C VAL A 32 3.98 9.32 -9.40
N ASP A 33 4.65 8.45 -10.15
CA ASP A 33 4.33 7.03 -10.25
C ASP A 33 5.28 6.21 -9.36
N HIS A 34 4.72 5.55 -8.36
CA HIS A 34 5.43 4.67 -7.42
C HIS A 34 5.17 3.18 -7.70
N GLY A 35 4.65 2.85 -8.88
CA GLY A 35 4.26 1.49 -9.27
C GLY A 35 2.89 1.13 -8.73
N LEU A 36 2.77 0.86 -7.42
CA LEU A 36 1.51 0.44 -6.78
C LEU A 36 0.55 1.62 -6.55
N MET A 37 1.07 2.82 -6.41
CA MET A 37 0.29 4.03 -6.20
C MET A 37 0.79 5.16 -7.09
N ARG A 38 -0.11 6.09 -7.40
CA ARG A 38 0.26 7.37 -8.00
C ARG A 38 -0.16 8.49 -7.06
N SER A 39 0.66 9.52 -6.97
CA SER A 39 0.43 10.60 -6.02
C SER A 39 0.83 11.98 -6.51
N ILE A 40 0.35 13.00 -5.80
CA ILE A 40 0.74 14.40 -5.95
C ILE A 40 1.15 14.94 -4.58
N TYR A 41 2.08 15.89 -4.56
CA TYR A 41 2.56 16.52 -3.32
C TYR A 41 2.28 18.02 -3.32
N PHE A 42 1.92 18.55 -2.15
CA PHE A 42 1.64 19.98 -1.93
C PHE A 42 1.82 20.33 -0.46
N THR A 43 1.74 21.62 -0.12
CA THR A 43 1.85 22.11 1.27
C THR A 43 0.52 22.70 1.73
N ASP A 44 0.07 22.33 2.93
CA ASP A 44 -1.14 22.91 3.52
C ASP A 44 -0.91 24.38 3.97
N PRO A 45 -1.97 25.12 4.31
CA PRO A 45 -1.83 26.52 4.77
C PRO A 45 -1.01 26.71 6.05
N ASN A 46 -0.76 25.64 6.83
CA ASN A 46 0.04 25.66 8.05
C ASN A 46 1.49 25.24 7.82
N GLY A 47 1.88 24.93 6.58
CA GLY A 47 3.24 24.48 6.24
C GLY A 47 3.46 22.96 6.39
N ILE A 48 2.41 22.17 6.55
CA ILE A 48 2.49 20.71 6.64
C ILE A 48 2.62 20.15 5.22
N ALA A 49 3.62 19.28 5.00
CA ALA A 49 3.76 18.56 3.75
C ALA A 49 2.63 17.52 3.61
N MET A 50 1.93 17.58 2.48
CA MET A 50 0.78 16.75 2.15
C MET A 50 1.09 15.92 0.90
N GLU A 51 0.55 14.72 0.89
CA GLU A 51 0.44 13.87 -0.30
C GLU A 51 -1.05 13.52 -0.49
N ALA A 52 -1.50 13.43 -1.73
CA ALA A 52 -2.72 12.72 -2.07
C ALA A 52 -2.36 11.62 -3.05
N SER A 53 -2.82 10.39 -2.77
CA SER A 53 -2.46 9.20 -3.53
C SER A 53 -3.70 8.35 -3.81
N TRP A 54 -3.60 7.47 -4.79
CA TRP A 54 -4.57 6.39 -5.02
C TRP A 54 -3.82 5.11 -5.40
N TRP A 55 -4.42 3.96 -5.10
CA TRP A 55 -3.88 2.66 -5.47
C TRP A 55 -4.11 2.36 -6.96
N ALA A 56 -3.02 2.37 -7.74
CA ALA A 56 -3.04 1.84 -9.10
C ALA A 56 -3.09 0.31 -9.12
N ASP A 57 -2.48 -0.32 -8.12
CA ASP A 57 -2.55 -1.75 -7.84
C ASP A 57 -2.57 -1.93 -6.31
N ASP A 58 -3.73 -2.27 -5.76
CA ASP A 58 -3.97 -2.36 -4.31
C ASP A 58 -3.57 -3.76 -3.78
N PRO A 59 -2.47 -3.88 -3.00
CA PRO A 59 -2.05 -5.16 -2.42
C PRO A 59 -2.98 -5.66 -1.30
N THR A 60 -3.98 -4.88 -0.90
CA THR A 60 -4.88 -5.15 0.22
C THR A 60 -6.34 -5.35 -0.19
N ALA A 61 -6.67 -5.19 -1.48
CA ALA A 61 -8.04 -5.33 -1.97
C ALA A 61 -8.59 -6.76 -1.84
N ASP A 62 -7.72 -7.76 -1.94
CA ASP A 62 -8.06 -9.19 -1.89
C ASP A 62 -7.23 -9.94 -0.84
N GLU A 63 -7.54 -11.22 -0.62
CA GLU A 63 -6.66 -12.09 0.17
C GLU A 63 -5.25 -12.12 -0.44
N PRO A 64 -4.19 -12.03 0.38
CA PRO A 64 -2.83 -11.92 -0.14
C PRO A 64 -2.40 -13.19 -0.86
N ASP A 65 -2.11 -13.06 -2.15
CA ASP A 65 -1.38 -14.07 -2.92
C ASP A 65 0.13 -13.88 -2.68
N PHE A 66 0.67 -14.64 -1.73
CA PHE A 66 2.10 -14.59 -1.36
C PHE A 66 3.06 -15.02 -2.48
N VAL A 67 2.56 -15.57 -3.59
CA VAL A 67 3.39 -15.90 -4.75
C VAL A 67 3.31 -14.87 -5.87
N ASP A 68 2.47 -13.83 -5.71
CA ASP A 68 2.35 -12.74 -6.67
C ASP A 68 3.61 -11.88 -6.71
N ARG A 69 4.33 -11.96 -7.83
CA ARG A 69 5.56 -11.20 -8.07
C ARG A 69 5.32 -9.71 -8.31
N ARG A 70 4.10 -9.25 -8.50
CA ARG A 70 3.80 -7.81 -8.55
C ARG A 70 4.13 -7.17 -7.20
N PHE A 71 3.79 -7.85 -6.11
CA PHE A 71 3.95 -7.35 -4.74
C PHE A 71 5.16 -7.96 -4.00
N PHE A 72 5.50 -9.22 -4.27
CA PHE A 72 6.57 -9.95 -3.57
C PHE A 72 7.76 -10.26 -4.50
N GLN A 73 8.67 -9.30 -4.63
CA GLN A 73 9.82 -9.32 -5.54
C GLN A 73 11.14 -9.77 -4.89
N ASP A 74 11.07 -10.48 -3.76
CA ASP A 74 12.27 -11.02 -3.14
C ASP A 74 12.85 -12.16 -4.00
N ASP A 75 14.10 -11.97 -4.44
CA ASP A 75 14.85 -12.93 -5.25
C ASP A 75 15.26 -14.18 -4.43
N ASP A 76 15.37 -14.05 -3.10
CA ASP A 76 15.70 -15.15 -2.17
C ASP A 76 14.68 -15.22 -1.01
N PRO A 77 13.42 -15.60 -1.30
CA PRO A 77 12.36 -15.54 -0.32
C PRO A 77 12.49 -16.63 0.75
N VAL A 78 11.87 -16.40 1.90
CA VAL A 78 11.85 -17.39 2.99
C VAL A 78 11.29 -18.75 2.53
N PRO A 79 11.72 -19.89 3.13
CA PRO A 79 11.32 -21.23 2.69
C PRO A 79 9.81 -21.45 2.56
N ALA A 80 9.00 -20.83 3.43
CA ALA A 80 7.54 -20.95 3.38
C ALA A 80 6.94 -20.42 2.06
N VAL A 81 7.51 -19.35 1.49
CA VAL A 81 7.07 -18.82 0.18
C VAL A 81 7.47 -19.78 -0.95
N VAL A 82 8.64 -20.42 -0.85
CA VAL A 82 9.05 -21.47 -1.80
C VAL A 82 8.07 -22.64 -1.77
N GLU A 83 7.69 -23.10 -0.58
CA GLU A 83 6.67 -24.15 -0.41
C GLU A 83 5.30 -23.75 -1.00
N LEU A 84 4.86 -22.51 -0.78
CA LEU A 84 3.63 -21.99 -1.38
C LEU A 84 3.69 -22.00 -2.92
N ARG A 85 4.83 -21.64 -3.52
CA ARG A 85 5.06 -21.73 -4.97
C ARG A 85 5.01 -23.16 -5.50
N GLU A 86 5.35 -24.15 -4.67
CA GLU A 86 5.28 -25.58 -4.98
C GLU A 86 3.88 -26.19 -4.79
N GLY A 87 2.90 -25.42 -4.32
CA GLY A 87 1.50 -25.82 -4.20
C GLY A 87 0.95 -25.95 -2.77
N GLY A 88 1.72 -25.56 -1.75
CA GLY A 88 1.20 -25.46 -0.38
C GLY A 88 2.25 -25.57 0.71
N LEU A 89 1.89 -25.13 1.92
CA LEU A 89 2.78 -25.19 3.09
C LEU A 89 2.91 -26.61 3.63
N ARG A 90 4.13 -27.02 3.98
CA ARG A 90 4.38 -28.36 4.56
C ARG A 90 3.91 -28.47 6.01
N SER A 91 3.96 -27.36 6.74
CA SER A 91 3.42 -27.26 8.10
C SER A 91 3.05 -25.82 8.44
N LEU A 92 2.12 -25.65 9.37
CA LEU A 92 1.75 -24.35 9.92
C LEU A 92 2.07 -24.34 11.43
N PRO A 93 2.67 -23.26 11.95
CA PRO A 93 2.87 -23.15 13.38
C PRO A 93 1.51 -23.13 14.09
N ARG A 94 1.42 -23.87 15.19
CA ARG A 94 0.27 -23.80 16.10
C ARG A 94 0.67 -22.91 17.26
N THR A 95 -0.01 -21.79 17.40
CA THR A 95 0.09 -20.91 18.56
C THR A 95 -1.15 -21.06 19.41
N HIS A 96 -0.97 -21.13 20.73
CA HIS A 96 -2.04 -21.05 21.70
C HIS A 96 -1.92 -19.72 22.43
N LEU A 97 -3.05 -19.05 22.68
CA LEU A 97 -3.04 -17.90 23.57
C LEU A 97 -2.67 -18.40 24.98
N VAL A 98 -1.94 -17.60 25.74
CA VAL A 98 -1.48 -17.98 27.10
C VAL A 98 -2.68 -18.30 28.01
N ASP A 99 -3.84 -17.70 27.73
CA ASP A 99 -5.08 -17.87 28.49
C ASP A 99 -6.07 -18.87 27.85
N ASP A 100 -5.69 -19.60 26.80
CA ASP A 100 -6.58 -20.61 26.21
C ASP A 100 -6.83 -21.77 27.19
N PRO A 101 -8.10 -22.14 27.45
CA PRO A 101 -8.42 -23.27 28.31
C PRO A 101 -7.79 -24.54 27.73
N GLN A 102 -6.95 -25.20 28.54
CA GLN A 102 -6.31 -26.45 28.12
C GLN A 102 -7.36 -27.55 27.96
N PRO A 103 -7.30 -28.34 26.88
CA PRO A 103 -8.20 -29.47 26.70
C PRO A 103 -7.99 -30.46 27.85
N VAL A 104 -9.10 -30.87 28.49
CA VAL A 104 -9.17 -31.87 29.56
C VAL A 104 -8.86 -33.27 29.08
#